data_AF-A0A0A9W9R3-F1
#
_entry.id   AF-A0A0A9W9R3-F1
#
_cell.length_a   1.000
_cell.length_b   1.000
_cell.length_c   1.000
_cell.angle_alpha   90.00
_cell.angle_beta   90.00
_cell.angle_gamma   90.00
#
_symmetry.space_group_name_H-M   'P 1'
#
loop_
_entity.id
_entity.type
_entity.pdbx_description
1 polymer ?
#
loop_
_entity_poly.entity_id
_entity_poly.type
_entity_poly.pdbx_seq_one_letter_code
_entity_poly.pdbx_strand_id
1 'polypeptide(L)'
;MPQFKVNVKWGRTLHKEVVLDTDLEPNVFKAQLYALTGVPPDRQKVMIKGAIIKDDDWGNTSITNGSMVLLMGTVEGSSDKPASSDGEKEDPTRPKDTGEPAPVLKIPTGLNNLGNTCYLNATIQCLKIIPELRNSLEDVAKSSNQSQRHLCSGLQNLYKCMDEAHKLGLTSVSPSSLLDLWFALFPRFCELTENGTYRQQDASEAWNEIVQTLQRTMNVGPQEKSLIDKYFRGTYDVQYKCTVEGADPVTQSTEQFYQLSCFITKDVNYLIDGLKLGMTDSVTKKSTVLGTDVEFTKTSSITRLPTYLTVHLMRFYYKGEKKCNAKIKRPVNWVEFRCL
;
A
#
# COMPACT_ATOMS: atom_id res chain seq x y z
N MET A 1 9.81 -14.43 -60.03
CA MET A 1 9.91 -13.06 -59.50
C MET A 1 9.45 -13.11 -58.04
N PRO A 2 10.38 -13.28 -57.08
CA PRO A 2 10.04 -13.51 -55.69
C PRO A 2 9.80 -12.15 -55.00
N GLN A 3 8.72 -11.49 -55.41
CA GLN A 3 8.23 -10.30 -54.72
C GLN A 3 7.37 -10.74 -53.55
N PHE A 4 7.78 -10.36 -52.35
CA PHE A 4 7.08 -10.69 -51.12
C PHE A 4 6.46 -9.44 -50.49
N LYS A 5 5.17 -9.50 -50.14
CA LYS A 5 4.53 -8.46 -49.33
C LYS A 5 4.85 -8.71 -47.86
N VAL A 6 5.59 -7.80 -47.22
CA VAL A 6 6.00 -7.92 -45.82
C VAL A 6 5.44 -6.78 -44.97
N ASN A 7 5.25 -7.04 -43.68
CA ASN A 7 4.76 -6.02 -42.73
C ASN A 7 5.93 -5.52 -41.90
N VAL A 8 6.25 -4.23 -42.00
CA VAL A 8 7.38 -3.62 -41.31
C VAL A 8 6.90 -2.95 -40.03
N LYS A 9 7.45 -3.37 -38.89
CA LYS A 9 7.19 -2.77 -37.58
C LYS A 9 8.41 -1.98 -37.14
N TRP A 10 8.24 -0.69 -36.88
CA TRP A 10 9.27 0.19 -36.32
C TRP A 10 8.71 0.91 -35.11
N GLY A 11 9.26 0.65 -33.92
CA GLY A 11 8.72 1.19 -32.65
C GLY A 11 7.22 0.86 -32.47
N ARG A 12 6.38 1.90 -32.49
CA ARG A 12 4.91 1.80 -32.37
C ARG A 12 4.17 1.84 -33.73
N THR A 13 4.86 2.13 -34.84
CA THR A 13 4.25 2.20 -36.18
C THR A 13 4.37 0.86 -36.91
N LEU A 14 3.31 0.50 -37.63
CA LEU A 14 3.22 -0.72 -38.43
C LEU A 14 2.88 -0.33 -39.87
N HIS A 15 3.84 -0.49 -40.77
CA HIS A 15 3.66 -0.30 -42.20
C HIS A 15 3.31 -1.65 -42.83
N LYS A 16 2.06 -1.78 -43.30
CA LYS A 16 1.56 -3.02 -43.89
C LYS A 16 1.84 -3.08 -45.38
N GLU A 17 2.07 -4.28 -45.90
CA GLU A 17 2.24 -4.59 -47.33
C GLU A 17 3.40 -3.87 -48.05
N VAL A 18 4.56 -3.74 -47.40
CA VAL A 18 5.79 -3.28 -48.07
C VAL A 18 6.27 -4.38 -49.02
N VAL A 19 6.47 -4.05 -50.29
CA VAL A 19 6.98 -5.00 -51.29
C VAL A 19 8.48 -5.16 -51.09
N LEU A 20 8.91 -6.39 -50.80
CA LEU A 20 10.30 -6.81 -50.68
C LEU A 20 10.63 -7.69 -51.89
N ASP A 21 11.59 -7.25 -52.70
CA ASP A 21 12.08 -8.02 -53.84
C ASP A 21 13.42 -8.67 -53.45
N THR A 22 13.50 -9.99 -53.46
CA THR A 22 14.73 -10.72 -53.10
C THR A 22 15.75 -10.81 -54.23
N ASP A 23 15.39 -10.39 -55.46
CA ASP A 23 16.33 -10.33 -56.58
C ASP A 23 17.21 -9.06 -56.52
N LEU A 24 16.86 -8.09 -55.66
CA LEU A 24 17.60 -6.85 -55.45
C LEU A 24 18.51 -6.92 -54.23
N GLU A 25 19.57 -6.12 -54.21
CA GLU A 25 20.48 -6.04 -53.05
C GLU A 25 19.74 -5.55 -51.79
N PRO A 26 20.08 -6.08 -50.59
CA PRO A 26 19.47 -5.67 -49.32
C PRO A 26 19.49 -4.16 -49.05
N ASN A 27 20.46 -3.44 -49.64
CA ASN A 27 20.58 -1.99 -49.57
C ASN A 27 19.40 -1.25 -50.22
N VAL A 28 18.82 -1.79 -51.28
CA VAL A 28 17.64 -1.18 -51.95
C VAL A 28 16.42 -1.25 -51.03
N PHE A 29 16.25 -2.36 -50.32
CA PHE A 29 15.19 -2.51 -49.32
C PHE A 29 15.40 -1.57 -48.12
N LYS A 30 16.64 -1.39 -47.64
CA LYS A 30 16.95 -0.41 -46.58
C LYS A 30 16.69 1.04 -47.01
N ALA A 31 16.95 1.38 -48.28
CA ALA A 31 16.63 2.69 -48.83
C ALA A 31 15.10 2.92 -48.90
N GLN A 32 14.32 1.91 -49.26
CA GLN A 32 12.86 1.96 -49.21
C GLN A 32 12.34 2.10 -47.77
N LEU A 33 12.97 1.42 -46.81
CA LEU A 33 12.68 1.60 -45.39
C LEU A 33 13.04 2.99 -44.88
N TYR A 34 14.11 3.61 -45.39
CA TYR A 34 14.46 4.99 -45.08
C TYR A 34 13.37 5.97 -45.56
N ALA A 35 12.87 5.79 -46.78
CA ALA A 35 11.76 6.60 -47.30
C ALA A 35 10.48 6.49 -46.46
N LEU A 36 10.24 5.33 -45.83
CA LEU A 36 9.04 5.09 -45.00
C LEU A 36 9.21 5.48 -43.52
N THR A 37 10.41 5.36 -42.96
CA THR A 37 10.66 5.48 -41.51
C THR A 37 11.58 6.63 -41.13
N GLY A 38 12.27 7.25 -42.09
CA GLY A 38 13.24 8.32 -41.86
C GLY A 38 14.56 7.87 -41.21
N VAL A 39 14.75 6.57 -40.96
CA VAL A 39 15.97 6.03 -40.32
C VAL A 39 17.09 5.80 -41.35
N PRO A 40 18.27 6.43 -41.24
CA PRO A 40 19.35 6.26 -42.23
C PRO A 40 19.79 4.80 -42.40
N PRO A 41 20.09 4.32 -43.62
CA PRO A 41 20.44 2.92 -43.91
C PRO A 41 21.55 2.34 -43.02
N ASP A 42 22.55 3.15 -42.65
CA ASP A 42 23.71 2.76 -41.84
C ASP A 42 23.35 2.42 -40.38
N ARG A 43 22.18 2.85 -39.90
CA ARG A 43 21.69 2.59 -38.52
C ARG A 43 20.43 1.73 -38.50
N GLN A 44 20.07 1.13 -39.63
CA GLN A 44 18.96 0.19 -39.70
C GLN A 44 19.42 -1.23 -39.38
N LYS A 45 19.00 -1.75 -38.23
CA LYS A 45 19.01 -3.20 -37.97
C LYS A 45 17.67 -3.78 -38.39
N VAL A 46 17.66 -4.47 -39.53
CA VAL A 46 16.48 -5.15 -40.08
C VAL A 46 16.50 -6.61 -39.64
N MET A 47 15.44 -7.04 -38.95
CA MET A 47 15.25 -8.43 -38.51
C MET A 47 14.03 -9.06 -39.18
N ILE A 48 14.21 -10.24 -39.79
CA ILE A 48 13.12 -11.03 -40.38
C ILE A 48 13.07 -12.39 -39.68
N LYS A 49 11.92 -12.74 -39.07
CA LYS A 49 11.71 -14.01 -38.34
C LYS A 49 12.85 -14.38 -37.36
N GLY A 50 13.46 -13.38 -36.71
CA GLY A 50 14.53 -13.57 -35.72
C GLY A 50 15.96 -13.59 -36.30
N ALA A 51 16.14 -13.55 -37.63
CA ALA A 51 17.44 -13.41 -38.26
C ALA A 51 17.74 -11.95 -38.62
N ILE A 52 18.98 -11.50 -38.36
CA ILE A 52 19.47 -10.16 -38.73
C ILE A 52 20.01 -10.23 -40.15
N ILE A 53 19.50 -9.38 -41.04
CA ILE A 53 20.00 -9.27 -42.42
C ILE A 53 21.24 -8.37 -42.41
N LYS A 54 22.33 -8.85 -43.03
CA LYS A 54 23.55 -8.07 -43.26
C LYS A 54 23.49 -7.39 -44.62
N ASP A 55 24.39 -6.43 -44.85
CA ASP A 55 24.36 -5.55 -46.02
C ASP A 55 24.55 -6.30 -47.34
N ASP A 56 25.27 -7.42 -47.32
CA ASP A 56 25.71 -8.12 -48.54
C ASP A 56 24.93 -9.42 -48.84
N ASP A 57 24.18 -9.98 -47.88
CA ASP A 57 23.50 -11.27 -48.06
C ASP A 57 22.14 -11.31 -47.33
N TRP A 58 21.12 -11.82 -48.02
CA TRP A 58 19.79 -12.07 -47.47
C TRP A 58 19.74 -13.19 -46.41
N GLY A 59 20.86 -13.89 -46.18
CA GLY A 59 20.97 -15.00 -45.24
C GLY A 59 20.05 -16.17 -45.59
N ASN A 60 20.08 -17.25 -44.79
CA ASN A 60 19.26 -18.45 -45.02
C ASN A 60 17.79 -18.25 -44.56
N THR A 61 17.17 -17.15 -45.00
CA THR A 61 15.86 -16.70 -44.51
C THR A 61 14.75 -17.14 -45.46
N SER A 62 13.82 -17.95 -44.94
CA SER A 62 12.60 -18.34 -45.67
C SER A 62 11.57 -17.20 -45.62
N ILE A 63 11.73 -16.24 -46.53
CA ILE A 63 10.84 -15.10 -46.69
C ILE A 63 9.53 -15.60 -47.31
N THR A 64 8.41 -15.37 -46.63
CA THR A 64 7.06 -15.72 -47.09
C THR A 64 6.17 -14.47 -47.10
N ASN A 65 5.18 -14.43 -47.99
CA ASN A 65 4.17 -13.36 -48.00
C ASN A 65 3.50 -13.22 -46.62
N GLY A 66 3.42 -11.98 -46.12
CA GLY A 66 2.90 -11.62 -44.80
C GLY A 66 3.92 -11.64 -43.65
N SER A 67 5.20 -11.93 -43.91
CA SER A 67 6.24 -11.97 -42.88
C SER A 67 6.40 -10.61 -42.18
N MET A 68 6.56 -10.65 -40.85
CA MET A 68 6.86 -9.44 -40.07
C MET A 68 8.36 -9.15 -40.08
N VAL A 69 8.69 -7.92 -40.48
CA VAL A 69 10.03 -7.36 -40.47
C VAL A 69 10.09 -6.35 -39.33
N LEU A 70 10.99 -6.56 -38.37
CA LEU A 70 11.22 -5.63 -37.28
C LEU A 70 12.39 -4.73 -37.66
N LEU A 71 12.12 -3.43 -37.80
CA LEU A 71 13.15 -2.42 -37.98
C LEU A 71 13.53 -1.85 -36.62
N MET A 72 14.82 -1.84 -36.29
CA MET A 72 15.37 -1.14 -35.14
C MET A 72 16.40 -0.11 -35.63
N GLY A 73 16.12 1.16 -35.40
CA GLY A 73 17.03 2.26 -35.68
C GLY A 73 16.41 3.59 -35.24
N THR A 74 17.25 4.58 -34.97
CA THR A 74 16.86 5.90 -34.47
C THR A 74 17.01 6.94 -35.58
N VAL A 75 16.01 7.80 -35.72
CA VAL A 75 16.04 8.97 -36.62
C VAL A 75 16.87 10.06 -35.95
N GLU A 76 17.63 10.84 -36.73
CA GLU A 76 18.32 12.02 -36.19
C GLU A 76 17.29 12.99 -35.59
N GLY A 77 17.47 13.33 -34.30
CA GLY A 77 16.66 14.33 -33.60
C GLY A 77 15.72 13.81 -32.51
N SER A 78 15.51 12.50 -32.34
CA SER A 78 14.74 11.96 -31.20
C SER A 78 15.64 11.25 -30.21
N SER A 79 15.92 11.91 -29.08
CA SER A 79 16.58 11.32 -27.92
C SER A 79 15.58 10.48 -27.13
N ASP A 80 15.30 9.26 -27.59
CA ASP A 80 14.67 8.23 -26.76
C ASP A 80 15.64 7.05 -26.60
N LYS A 81 16.39 7.08 -25.50
CA LYS A 81 17.04 5.87 -24.96
C LYS A 81 15.94 5.00 -24.32
N PRO A 82 15.84 3.70 -24.64
CA PRO A 82 14.99 2.82 -23.86
C PRO A 82 15.72 2.47 -22.57
N ALA A 83 15.22 2.98 -21.44
CA ALA A 83 15.52 2.44 -20.13
C ALA A 83 14.97 1.02 -20.06
N SER A 84 15.83 0.08 -19.69
CA SER A 84 15.48 -1.29 -19.32
C SER A 84 14.40 -1.28 -18.23
N SER A 85 13.40 -2.11 -18.47
CA SER A 85 12.25 -2.38 -17.61
C SER A 85 12.64 -2.92 -16.23
N ASP A 86 12.30 -2.18 -15.19
CA ASP A 86 11.68 -2.70 -13.98
C ASP A 86 10.49 -1.78 -13.67
N GLY A 87 9.30 -2.30 -13.90
CA GLY A 87 8.07 -1.52 -13.99
C GLY A 87 7.42 -1.27 -12.63
N GLU A 88 7.58 -0.07 -12.09
CA GLU A 88 6.52 0.59 -11.32
C GLU A 88 5.65 1.37 -12.30
N LYS A 89 4.36 1.02 -12.35
CA LYS A 89 3.34 1.77 -13.08
C LYS A 89 3.08 3.07 -12.32
N GLU A 90 3.61 4.19 -12.80
CA GLU A 90 3.17 5.52 -12.36
C GLU A 90 1.78 5.84 -12.95
N ASP A 91 0.91 6.28 -12.03
CA ASP A 91 -0.46 6.75 -12.18
C ASP A 91 -0.52 8.05 -13.04
N PRO A 92 -1.56 8.29 -13.87
CA PRO A 92 -1.56 9.37 -14.87
C PRO A 92 -1.89 10.76 -14.30
N THR A 93 -1.71 10.98 -13.00
CA THR A 93 -2.06 12.23 -12.30
C THR A 93 -0.87 13.17 -12.08
N ARG A 94 0.33 12.82 -12.55
CA ARG A 94 1.53 13.65 -12.43
C ARG A 94 1.52 14.76 -13.48
N PRO A 95 1.55 16.06 -13.10
CA PRO A 95 1.65 17.14 -14.05
C PRO A 95 3.01 17.08 -14.75
N LYS A 96 3.01 17.28 -16.08
CA LYS A 96 4.21 17.38 -16.90
C LYS A 96 5.08 18.54 -16.43
N ASP A 97 6.39 18.33 -16.35
CA ASP A 97 7.40 19.37 -16.13
C ASP A 97 7.35 20.39 -17.29
N THR A 98 6.51 21.40 -17.16
CA THR A 98 6.74 22.72 -17.74
C THR A 98 7.58 23.49 -16.73
N GLY A 99 8.74 24.01 -17.15
CA GLY A 99 9.79 24.64 -16.31
C GLY A 99 9.41 25.92 -15.56
N GLU A 100 8.22 25.96 -14.96
CA GLU A 100 7.87 26.84 -13.86
C GLU A 100 8.24 26.14 -12.55
N PRO A 101 8.81 26.82 -11.54
CA PRO A 101 9.02 26.21 -10.24
C PRO A 101 7.64 25.90 -9.66
N ALA A 102 7.22 24.63 -9.76
CA ALA A 102 6.11 24.11 -9.01
C ALA A 102 6.27 24.56 -7.55
N PRO A 103 5.20 24.98 -6.86
CA PRO A 103 5.31 25.30 -5.45
C PRO A 103 5.98 24.11 -4.80
N VAL A 104 7.17 24.32 -4.22
CA VAL A 104 7.92 23.27 -3.54
C VAL A 104 6.98 22.75 -2.47
N LEU A 105 6.30 21.64 -2.77
CA LEU A 105 5.54 20.90 -1.79
C LEU A 105 6.59 20.55 -0.76
N LYS A 106 6.57 21.24 0.39
CA LYS A 106 7.50 20.95 1.48
C LYS A 106 7.16 19.56 1.96
N ILE A 107 7.83 18.56 1.40
CA ILE A 107 7.64 17.16 1.74
C ILE A 107 7.93 17.04 3.24
N PRO A 108 7.02 16.45 4.04
CA PRO A 108 7.28 16.25 5.45
C PRO A 108 8.49 15.34 5.64
N THR A 109 9.28 15.61 6.68
CA THR A 109 10.46 14.81 7.01
C THR A 109 10.06 13.38 7.37
N GLY A 110 10.73 12.40 6.75
CA GLY A 110 10.50 10.98 6.99
C GLY A 110 11.29 10.43 8.19
N LEU A 111 11.20 9.11 8.39
CA LEU A 111 11.96 8.37 9.40
C LEU A 111 12.87 7.34 8.75
N ASN A 112 14.13 7.29 9.18
CA ASN A 112 15.07 6.27 8.71
C ASN A 112 14.63 4.88 9.19
N ASN A 113 14.73 3.88 8.30
CA ASN A 113 14.49 2.50 8.65
C ASN A 113 15.75 1.91 9.31
N LEU A 114 15.62 1.46 10.55
CA LEU A 114 16.69 0.89 11.38
C LEU A 114 16.59 -0.64 11.41
N GLY A 115 16.47 -1.25 10.22
CA GLY A 115 16.33 -2.70 10.06
C GLY A 115 14.92 -3.21 10.38
N ASN A 116 14.12 -3.46 9.34
CA ASN A 116 12.75 -3.99 9.46
C ASN A 116 11.81 -3.21 10.41
N THR A 117 12.10 -1.95 10.71
CA THR A 117 11.31 -1.08 11.62
C THR A 117 10.31 -0.19 10.88
N CYS A 118 10.09 -0.43 9.59
CA CYS A 118 9.13 0.33 8.78
C CYS A 118 7.69 0.24 9.32
N TYR A 119 7.31 -0.86 9.97
CA TYR A 119 6.01 -1.02 10.63
C TYR A 119 5.81 0.03 11.73
N LEU A 120 6.85 0.27 12.53
CA LEU A 120 6.83 1.24 13.62
C LEU A 120 6.87 2.66 13.07
N ASN A 121 7.74 2.92 12.09
CA ASN A 121 7.83 4.23 11.43
C ASN A 121 6.49 4.66 10.83
N ALA A 122 5.78 3.76 10.14
CA ALA A 122 4.46 4.04 9.58
C ALA A 122 3.43 4.35 10.67
N THR A 123 3.40 3.54 11.73
CA THR A 123 2.49 3.69 12.87
C THR A 123 2.68 5.05 13.57
N ILE A 124 3.92 5.44 13.84
CA ILE A 124 4.27 6.73 14.45
C ILE A 124 3.86 7.89 13.56
N GLN A 125 4.11 7.81 12.24
CA GLN A 125 3.75 8.87 11.32
C GLN A 125 2.22 9.03 11.20
N CYS A 126 1.45 7.94 11.24
CA CYS A 126 -0.01 8.01 11.29
C CYS A 126 -0.51 8.75 12.55
N LEU A 127 0.09 8.47 13.71
CA LEU A 127 -0.27 9.15 14.97
C LEU A 127 0.17 10.62 14.99
N LYS A 128 1.27 10.99 14.32
CA LYS A 128 1.75 12.38 14.22
C LYS A 128 0.75 13.31 13.55
N ILE A 129 -0.11 12.81 12.67
CA ILE A 129 -1.08 13.65 11.94
C ILE A 129 -2.14 14.23 12.89
N ILE A 130 -2.37 13.61 14.04
CA ILE A 130 -3.45 13.95 14.97
C ILE A 130 -3.01 15.09 15.90
N PRO A 131 -3.49 16.34 15.71
CA PRO A 131 -2.97 17.50 16.45
C PRO A 131 -3.33 17.45 17.95
N GLU A 132 -4.51 16.95 18.30
CA GLU A 132 -4.94 16.86 19.70
C GLU A 132 -4.07 15.89 20.49
N LEU A 133 -3.68 14.77 19.87
CA LEU A 133 -2.76 13.81 20.46
C LEU A 133 -1.39 14.47 20.70
N ARG A 134 -0.89 15.23 19.72
CA ARG A 134 0.40 15.92 19.83
C ARG A 134 0.42 16.93 20.97
N ASN A 135 -0.62 17.75 21.09
CA ASN A 135 -0.71 18.75 22.15
C ASN A 135 -0.72 18.09 23.53
N SER A 136 -1.49 17.02 23.70
CA SER A 136 -1.54 16.30 24.97
C SER A 136 -0.24 15.58 25.33
N LEU A 137 0.53 15.09 24.35
CA LEU A 137 1.87 14.58 24.59
C LEU A 137 2.79 15.66 25.19
N GLU A 138 2.61 16.92 24.82
CA GLU A 138 3.38 18.02 25.41
C GLU A 138 3.04 18.29 26.87
N ASP A 139 1.78 18.17 27.24
CA ASP A 139 1.33 18.36 28.61
C ASP A 139 1.74 17.19 29.50
N VAL A 140 1.67 15.95 28.99
CA VAL A 140 2.15 14.76 29.70
C VAL A 140 3.65 14.83 29.97
N ALA A 141 4.46 15.33 29.03
CA ALA A 141 5.90 15.46 29.23
C ALA A 141 6.25 16.42 30.39
N LYS A 142 5.42 17.43 30.65
CA LYS A 142 5.59 18.39 31.76
C LYS A 142 5.15 17.85 33.13
N SER A 143 4.31 16.82 33.16
CA SER A 143 3.80 16.19 34.41
C SER A 143 4.89 15.38 35.14
N SER A 144 4.76 15.05 36.43
CA SER A 144 5.84 14.54 37.31
C SER A 144 5.91 13.01 37.53
N ASN A 145 5.05 12.17 36.93
CA ASN A 145 5.03 10.70 37.14
C ASN A 145 5.92 9.89 36.17
N GLN A 146 7.07 9.36 36.63
CA GLN A 146 8.25 9.09 35.81
C GLN A 146 8.24 7.79 34.96
N SER A 147 7.63 6.70 35.41
CA SER A 147 7.80 5.37 34.80
C SER A 147 6.98 5.10 33.53
N GLN A 148 5.79 5.73 33.39
CA GLN A 148 4.91 5.56 32.22
C GLN A 148 5.06 6.69 31.18
N ARG A 149 5.81 7.75 31.52
CA ARG A 149 6.07 8.89 30.62
C ARG A 149 7.10 8.60 29.54
N HIS A 150 7.93 7.56 29.68
CA HIS A 150 9.06 7.37 28.77
C HIS A 150 8.61 7.31 27.30
N LEU A 151 7.56 6.53 26.98
CA LEU A 151 7.07 6.42 25.59
C LEU A 151 6.47 7.74 25.10
N CYS A 152 5.66 8.40 25.91
CA CYS A 152 5.01 9.66 25.54
C CYS A 152 6.06 10.78 25.31
N SER A 153 7.05 10.88 26.18
CA SER A 153 8.17 11.82 26.06
C SER A 153 9.05 11.50 24.85
N GLY A 154 9.34 10.21 24.61
CA GLY A 154 10.07 9.75 23.43
C GLY A 154 9.35 10.11 22.12
N LEU A 155 8.04 9.88 22.05
CA LEU A 155 7.21 10.26 20.90
C LEU A 155 7.17 11.78 20.70
N GLN A 156 7.01 12.56 21.78
CA GLN A 156 7.01 14.02 21.70
C GLN A 156 8.35 14.55 21.19
N ASN A 157 9.46 14.05 21.74
CA ASN A 157 10.81 14.46 21.32
C ASN A 157 11.04 14.11 19.85
N LEU A 158 10.63 12.92 19.41
CA LEU A 158 10.73 12.53 18.01
C LEU A 158 9.92 13.47 17.10
N TYR A 159 8.67 13.81 17.48
CA TYR A 159 7.85 14.74 16.71
C TYR A 159 8.46 16.14 16.62
N LYS A 160 9.07 16.64 17.70
CA LYS A 160 9.81 17.91 17.69
C LYS A 160 11.02 17.84 16.77
N CYS A 161 11.83 16.79 16.86
CA CYS A 161 12.97 16.58 15.96
C CYS A 161 12.53 16.51 14.50
N MET A 162 11.41 15.85 14.19
CA MET A 162 10.85 15.80 12.83
C MET A 162 10.41 17.19 12.34
N ASP A 163 9.81 18.01 13.19
CA ASP A 163 9.37 19.36 12.81
C ASP A 163 10.54 20.33 12.67
N GLU A 164 11.57 20.22 13.52
CA GLU A 164 12.82 20.98 13.38
C GLU A 164 13.57 20.57 12.12
N ALA A 165 13.68 19.27 11.86
CA ALA A 165 14.28 18.74 10.65
C ALA A 165 13.53 19.22 9.39
N HIS A 166 12.20 19.29 9.44
CA HIS A 166 11.40 19.86 8.36
C HIS A 166 11.73 21.35 8.12
N LYS A 167 11.86 22.14 9.20
CA LYS A 167 12.24 23.56 9.10
C LYS A 167 13.65 23.74 8.52
N LEU A 168 14.56 22.83 8.83
CA LEU A 168 15.93 22.81 8.33
C LEU A 168 16.06 22.22 6.91
N GLY A 169 14.98 21.72 6.31
CA GLY A 169 14.99 21.11 4.99
C GLY A 169 15.59 19.70 4.94
N LEU A 170 15.69 19.02 6.09
CA LEU A 170 16.16 17.64 6.17
C LEU A 170 15.07 16.65 5.72
N THR A 171 15.48 15.64 4.97
CA THR A 171 14.59 14.64 4.39
C THR A 171 14.19 13.54 5.37
N SER A 172 15.04 13.22 6.35
CA SER A 172 14.75 12.17 7.33
C SER A 172 15.38 12.38 8.71
N VAL A 173 14.77 11.78 9.73
CA VAL A 173 15.27 11.70 11.11
C VAL A 173 15.47 10.24 11.51
N SER A 174 16.53 9.95 12.28
CA SER A 174 16.78 8.61 12.81
C SER A 174 16.06 8.41 14.16
N PRO A 175 15.11 7.47 14.28
CA PRO A 175 14.36 7.24 15.52
C PRO A 175 15.06 6.28 16.49
N SER A 176 16.39 6.30 16.59
CA SER A 176 17.16 5.33 17.40
C SER A 176 16.77 5.36 18.89
N SER A 177 16.70 6.56 19.49
CA SER A 177 16.34 6.71 20.91
C SER A 177 14.93 6.22 21.23
N LEU A 178 13.98 6.40 20.30
CA LEU A 178 12.62 5.89 20.48
C LEU A 178 12.59 4.36 20.30
N LEU A 179 13.38 3.83 19.38
CA LEU A 179 13.46 2.40 19.12
C LEU A 179 14.07 1.63 20.31
N ASP A 180 15.14 2.15 20.91
CA ASP A 180 15.74 1.56 22.11
C ASP A 180 14.73 1.51 23.26
N LEU A 181 13.97 2.60 23.43
CA LEU A 181 12.90 2.66 24.41
C LEU A 181 11.74 1.70 24.07
N TRP A 182 11.38 1.58 22.80
CA TRP A 182 10.35 0.65 22.34
C TRP A 182 10.70 -0.80 22.71
N PHE A 183 11.95 -1.21 22.48
CA PHE A 183 12.41 -2.55 22.85
C PHE A 183 12.51 -2.76 24.36
N ALA A 184 12.85 -1.72 25.13
CA ALA A 184 12.84 -1.79 26.59
C ALA A 184 11.41 -1.99 27.16
N LEU A 185 10.41 -1.34 26.55
CA LEU A 185 9.01 -1.45 26.98
C LEU A 185 8.33 -2.72 26.47
N PHE A 186 8.66 -3.15 25.25
CA PHE A 186 8.03 -4.29 24.59
C PHE A 186 9.08 -5.26 24.03
N PRO A 187 9.69 -6.11 24.89
CA PRO A 187 10.76 -7.02 24.49
C PRO A 187 10.39 -7.99 23.36
N ARG A 188 9.09 -8.29 23.16
CA ARG A 188 8.58 -9.12 22.06
C ARG A 188 8.94 -8.59 20.67
N PHE A 189 9.08 -7.27 20.53
CA PHE A 189 9.46 -6.66 19.26
C PHE A 189 10.97 -6.69 19.01
N CYS A 190 11.78 -7.07 20.01
CA CYS A 190 13.24 -7.16 19.96
C CYS A 190 13.73 -8.57 19.54
N GLU A 191 12.93 -9.31 18.78
CA GLU A 191 13.38 -10.58 18.19
C GLU A 191 14.37 -10.31 17.06
N LEU A 192 15.51 -11.02 17.09
CA LEU A 192 16.51 -10.99 16.02
C LEU A 192 16.27 -12.13 15.05
N THR A 193 16.51 -11.85 13.77
CA THR A 193 16.60 -12.85 12.70
C THR A 193 17.93 -13.60 12.78
N GLU A 194 18.03 -14.71 12.04
CA GLU A 194 19.27 -15.50 11.91
C GLU A 194 20.48 -14.64 11.47
N ASN A 195 20.23 -13.54 10.75
CA ASN A 195 21.26 -12.63 10.25
C ASN A 195 21.62 -11.49 11.24
N GLY A 196 21.11 -11.52 12.48
CA GLY A 196 21.38 -10.50 13.50
C GLY A 196 20.64 -9.17 13.31
N THR A 197 19.71 -9.07 12.35
CA THR A 197 18.83 -7.89 12.17
C THR A 197 17.49 -8.09 12.90
N TYR A 198 16.83 -7.01 13.31
CA TYR A 198 15.50 -7.12 13.92
C TYR A 198 14.48 -7.77 12.99
N ARG A 199 13.59 -8.58 13.55
CA ARG A 199 12.49 -9.20 12.82
C ARG A 199 11.41 -8.16 12.50
N GLN A 200 10.83 -8.25 11.31
CA GLN A 200 9.66 -7.43 10.98
C GLN A 200 8.44 -7.90 11.76
N GLN A 201 7.76 -6.97 12.41
CA GLN A 201 6.57 -7.24 13.23
C GLN A 201 5.31 -6.60 12.61
N ASP A 202 4.14 -6.93 13.16
CA ASP A 202 2.87 -6.41 12.68
C ASP A 202 2.64 -4.95 13.13
N ALA A 203 2.34 -4.07 12.19
CA ALA A 203 2.04 -2.66 12.47
C ALA A 203 0.74 -2.49 13.28
N SER A 204 -0.24 -3.39 13.12
CA SER A 204 -1.49 -3.36 13.89
C SER A 204 -1.24 -3.68 15.36
N GLU A 205 -0.31 -4.59 15.65
CA GLU A 205 0.11 -4.90 17.02
C GLU A 205 0.84 -3.71 17.65
N ALA A 206 1.80 -3.13 16.91
CA ALA A 206 2.50 -1.91 17.37
C ALA A 206 1.52 -0.74 17.63
N TRP A 207 0.54 -0.53 16.74
CA TRP A 207 -0.51 0.47 16.93
C TRP A 207 -1.28 0.25 18.23
N ASN A 208 -1.73 -0.99 18.49
CA ASN A 208 -2.50 -1.31 19.68
C ASN A 208 -1.70 -1.11 20.97
N GLU A 209 -0.44 -1.52 21.01
CA GLU A 209 0.43 -1.32 22.18
C GLU A 209 0.69 0.17 22.44
N ILE A 210 0.92 0.97 21.39
CA ILE A 210 1.07 2.42 21.51
C ILE A 210 -0.23 3.04 22.05
N VAL A 211 -1.38 2.77 21.42
CA VAL A 211 -2.67 3.36 21.82
C VAL A 211 -3.05 2.96 23.25
N GLN A 212 -2.83 1.71 23.66
CA GLN A 212 -3.09 1.28 25.04
C GLN A 212 -2.16 1.98 26.05
N THR A 213 -0.88 2.13 25.71
CA THR A 213 0.07 2.84 26.57
C THR A 213 -0.29 4.32 26.70
N LEU A 214 -0.68 4.93 25.59
CA LEU A 214 -1.19 6.29 25.53
C LEU A 214 -2.46 6.45 26.38
N GLN A 215 -3.40 5.50 26.31
CA GLN A 215 -4.62 5.50 27.11
C GLN A 215 -4.34 5.45 28.61
N ARG A 216 -3.42 4.59 29.05
CA ARG A 216 -3.04 4.47 30.47
C ARG A 216 -2.33 5.73 30.99
N THR A 217 -1.54 6.38 30.13
CA THR A 217 -0.68 7.50 30.53
C THR A 217 -1.39 8.85 30.46
N MET A 218 -2.30 9.06 29.50
CA MET A 218 -3.06 10.30 29.29
C MET A 218 -4.40 10.33 30.06
N ASN A 219 -4.44 9.73 31.25
CA ASN A 219 -5.61 9.85 32.13
C ASN A 219 -5.67 11.26 32.74
N VAL A 220 -6.70 12.02 32.36
CA VAL A 220 -6.96 13.37 32.85
C VAL A 220 -7.74 13.27 34.17
N GLY A 221 -7.12 12.67 35.19
CA GLY A 221 -7.69 12.58 36.54
C GLY A 221 -8.62 11.39 36.81
N PRO A 222 -9.14 11.27 38.04
CA PRO A 222 -9.82 10.06 38.54
C PRO A 222 -11.26 9.86 38.04
N GLN A 223 -11.88 10.87 37.40
CA GLN A 223 -13.26 10.78 36.88
C GLN A 223 -13.41 11.09 35.39
N GLU A 224 -12.42 11.70 34.74
CA GLU A 224 -12.48 11.94 33.28
C GLU A 224 -11.82 10.80 32.53
N LYS A 225 -12.51 10.36 31.48
CA LYS A 225 -12.02 9.33 30.56
C LYS A 225 -10.78 9.86 29.84
N SER A 226 -9.83 8.96 29.52
CA SER A 226 -8.57 9.33 28.88
C SER A 226 -8.79 10.14 27.60
N LEU A 227 -7.79 10.92 27.18
CA LEU A 227 -7.86 11.64 25.90
C LEU A 227 -8.15 10.70 24.72
N ILE A 228 -7.55 9.50 24.76
CA ILE A 228 -7.79 8.43 23.80
C ILE A 228 -9.27 8.03 23.82
N ASP A 229 -9.89 7.92 24.99
CA ASP A 229 -11.32 7.62 25.09
C ASP A 229 -12.21 8.75 24.57
N LYS A 230 -11.74 10.00 24.61
CA LYS A 230 -12.50 11.12 24.07
C LYS A 230 -12.56 11.04 22.55
N TYR A 231 -11.41 10.82 21.91
CA TYR A 231 -11.25 10.96 20.45
C TYR A 231 -11.35 9.66 19.66
N PHE A 232 -10.95 8.51 20.21
CA PHE A 232 -10.91 7.22 19.50
C PHE A 232 -11.99 6.23 19.94
N ARG A 233 -12.69 6.47 21.06
CA ARG A 233 -13.74 5.57 21.55
C ARG A 233 -15.04 5.72 20.77
N GLY A 234 -15.43 4.64 20.11
CA GLY A 234 -16.80 4.42 19.66
C GLY A 234 -17.59 3.55 20.63
N THR A 235 -18.91 3.54 20.46
CA THR A 235 -19.80 2.61 21.18
C THR A 235 -20.72 1.88 20.22
N TYR A 236 -20.91 0.60 20.50
CA TYR A 236 -21.91 -0.25 19.85
C TYR A 236 -23.10 -0.45 20.76
N ASP A 237 -24.29 -0.43 20.18
CA ASP A 237 -25.45 -1.13 20.74
C ASP A 237 -25.51 -2.52 20.08
N VAL A 238 -25.43 -3.54 20.92
CA VAL A 238 -25.34 -4.93 20.51
C VAL A 238 -26.63 -5.64 20.89
N GLN A 239 -27.24 -6.27 19.90
CA GLN A 239 -28.45 -7.07 20.08
C GLN A 239 -28.13 -8.54 19.82
N TYR A 240 -28.45 -9.40 20.78
CA TYR A 240 -28.37 -10.85 20.64
C TYR A 240 -29.76 -11.41 20.35
N LYS A 241 -29.93 -11.98 19.18
CA LYS A 241 -31.17 -12.67 18.78
C LYS A 241 -30.89 -14.17 18.66
N CYS A 242 -31.70 -14.99 19.33
CA CYS A 242 -31.66 -16.44 19.15
C CYS A 242 -32.14 -16.79 17.72
N THR A 243 -31.47 -17.73 17.07
CA THR A 243 -31.85 -18.23 15.74
C THR A 243 -33.16 -19.03 15.78
N VAL A 244 -33.50 -19.62 16.93
CA VAL A 244 -34.76 -20.33 17.16
C VAL A 244 -35.83 -19.33 17.61
N GLU A 245 -36.89 -19.17 16.82
CA GLU A 245 -37.99 -18.26 17.13
C GLU A 245 -38.68 -18.64 18.45
N GLY A 246 -38.86 -17.66 19.33
CA GLY A 246 -39.59 -17.81 20.60
C GLY A 246 -38.82 -18.47 21.75
N ALA A 247 -37.54 -18.85 21.56
CA ALA A 247 -36.76 -19.52 22.59
C ALA A 247 -36.25 -18.57 23.69
N ASP A 248 -35.53 -17.50 23.35
CA ASP A 248 -34.95 -16.57 24.32
C ASP A 248 -35.25 -15.09 23.95
N PRO A 249 -35.45 -14.20 24.95
CA PRO A 249 -35.66 -12.78 24.69
C PRO A 249 -34.41 -12.11 24.09
N VAL A 250 -34.63 -11.09 23.26
CA VAL A 250 -33.53 -10.30 22.68
C VAL A 250 -32.79 -9.58 23.81
N THR A 251 -31.50 -9.86 23.95
CA THR A 251 -30.65 -9.19 24.94
C THR A 251 -29.92 -8.02 24.30
N GLN A 252 -30.01 -6.84 24.91
CA GLN A 252 -29.28 -5.65 24.49
C GLN A 252 -28.10 -5.38 25.43
N SER A 253 -26.95 -5.04 24.87
CA SER A 253 -25.76 -4.65 25.63
C SER A 253 -24.99 -3.56 24.92
N THR A 254 -24.38 -2.65 25.68
CA THR A 254 -23.51 -1.62 25.10
C THR A 254 -22.05 -2.05 25.19
N GLU A 255 -21.37 -2.11 24.05
CA GLU A 255 -19.95 -2.43 23.94
C GLU A 255 -19.15 -1.21 23.47
N GLN A 256 -17.85 -1.17 23.77
CA GLN A 256 -16.96 -0.07 23.40
C GLN A 256 -15.90 -0.56 22.42
N PHE A 257 -15.50 0.28 21.47
CA PHE A 257 -14.46 -0.06 20.51
C PHE A 257 -13.51 1.12 20.27
N TYR A 258 -12.25 0.80 19.95
CA TYR A 258 -11.21 1.78 19.55
C TYR A 258 -10.78 1.58 18.10
N GLN A 259 -11.10 0.43 17.52
CA GLN A 259 -10.75 0.04 16.16
C GLN A 259 -11.89 -0.79 15.57
N LEU A 260 -12.23 -0.51 14.31
CA LEU A 260 -13.20 -1.30 13.54
C LEU A 260 -12.49 -2.40 12.76
N SER A 261 -12.92 -3.64 12.92
CA SER A 261 -12.41 -4.74 12.10
C SER A 261 -13.19 -4.84 10.79
N CYS A 262 -12.49 -4.67 9.67
CA CYS A 262 -13.02 -4.91 8.34
C CYS A 262 -12.59 -6.31 7.87
N PHE A 263 -13.54 -7.22 7.80
CA PHE A 263 -13.29 -8.59 7.32
C PHE A 263 -13.33 -8.63 5.80
N ILE A 264 -12.27 -9.11 5.19
CA ILE A 264 -12.16 -9.19 3.72
C ILE A 264 -12.40 -10.64 3.32
N THR A 265 -13.56 -10.92 2.74
CA THR A 265 -13.90 -12.23 2.18
C THR A 265 -13.82 -12.20 0.65
N LYS A 266 -14.14 -13.32 -0.01
CA LYS A 266 -14.17 -13.40 -1.48
C LYS A 266 -15.23 -12.51 -2.13
N ASP A 267 -16.20 -12.02 -1.37
CA ASP A 267 -17.31 -11.25 -1.92
C ASP A 267 -17.19 -9.74 -1.62
N VAL A 268 -16.20 -9.35 -0.81
CA VAL A 268 -15.97 -7.95 -0.42
C VAL A 268 -15.10 -7.24 -1.47
N ASN A 269 -15.68 -6.25 -2.13
CA ASN A 269 -14.97 -5.33 -3.03
C ASN A 269 -14.81 -3.93 -2.42
N TYR A 270 -15.74 -3.52 -1.56
CA TYR A 270 -15.75 -2.21 -0.93
C TYR A 270 -15.53 -2.32 0.58
N LEU A 271 -14.90 -1.30 1.15
CA LEU A 271 -14.62 -1.22 2.59
C LEU A 271 -15.91 -1.35 3.43
N ILE A 272 -17.00 -0.73 2.98
CA ILE A 272 -18.29 -0.71 3.68
C ILE A 272 -18.85 -2.13 3.84
N ASP A 273 -18.69 -2.98 2.84
CA ASP A 273 -19.19 -4.35 2.88
C ASP A 273 -18.41 -5.17 3.92
N GLY A 274 -17.10 -5.00 3.98
CA GLY A 274 -16.26 -5.67 4.97
C GLY A 274 -16.50 -5.19 6.40
N LEU A 275 -16.90 -3.92 6.59
CA LEU A 275 -17.34 -3.38 7.87
C LEU A 275 -18.69 -3.95 8.31
N LYS A 276 -19.66 -4.06 7.39
CA LYS A 276 -20.97 -4.67 7.67
C LYS A 276 -20.85 -6.13 8.08
N LEU A 277 -19.95 -6.88 7.44
CA LEU A 277 -19.64 -8.24 7.85
C LEU A 277 -19.07 -8.29 9.27
N GLY A 278 -18.25 -7.32 9.67
CA GLY A 278 -17.74 -7.22 11.04
C GLY A 278 -18.77 -6.81 12.10
N MET A 279 -19.93 -6.31 11.68
CA MET A 279 -21.02 -5.92 12.59
C MET A 279 -21.96 -7.08 12.93
N THR A 280 -21.95 -8.15 12.14
CA THR A 280 -22.80 -9.33 12.33
C THR A 280 -21.92 -10.53 12.69
N ASP A 281 -22.16 -11.12 13.85
CA ASP A 281 -21.40 -12.29 14.32
C ASP A 281 -22.36 -13.38 14.80
N SER A 282 -21.95 -14.64 14.69
CA SER A 282 -22.73 -15.79 15.14
C SER A 282 -22.02 -16.44 16.31
N VAL A 283 -22.64 -16.41 17.49
CA VAL A 283 -22.06 -16.94 18.72
C VAL A 283 -22.92 -18.08 19.25
N THR A 284 -22.33 -19.26 19.41
CA THR A 284 -23.00 -20.38 20.09
C THR A 284 -22.97 -20.14 21.59
N LYS A 285 -24.16 -20.07 22.21
CA LYS A 285 -24.30 -19.95 23.66
C LYS A 285 -25.33 -20.98 24.14
N LYS A 286 -25.18 -21.41 25.39
CA LYS A 286 -26.19 -22.25 26.03
C LYS A 286 -27.46 -21.44 26.28
N SER A 287 -28.56 -21.87 25.67
CA SER A 287 -29.88 -21.23 25.84
C SER A 287 -30.37 -21.42 27.27
N THR A 288 -30.93 -20.36 27.86
CA THR A 288 -31.54 -20.41 29.20
C THR A 288 -32.86 -21.16 29.21
N VAL A 289 -33.60 -21.14 28.09
CA VAL A 289 -34.92 -21.78 27.97
C VAL A 289 -34.83 -23.22 27.47
N LEU A 290 -33.96 -23.51 26.49
CA LEU A 290 -33.83 -24.85 25.92
C LEU A 290 -32.79 -25.71 26.65
N GLY A 291 -31.88 -25.10 27.42
CA GLY A 291 -30.81 -25.81 28.14
C GLY A 291 -29.76 -26.45 27.23
N THR A 292 -29.84 -26.24 25.91
CA THR A 292 -28.93 -26.73 24.88
C THR A 292 -28.12 -25.58 24.27
N ASP A 293 -27.03 -25.92 23.58
CA ASP A 293 -26.24 -24.95 22.84
C ASP A 293 -26.96 -24.55 21.55
N VAL A 294 -27.25 -23.26 21.43
CA VAL A 294 -27.97 -22.69 20.28
C VAL A 294 -27.14 -21.53 19.72
N GLU A 295 -27.24 -21.31 18.41
CA GLU A 295 -26.60 -20.18 17.76
C GLU A 295 -27.40 -18.88 18.00
N PHE A 296 -26.70 -17.85 18.48
CA PHE A 296 -27.20 -16.50 18.61
C PHE A 296 -26.58 -15.61 17.54
N THR A 297 -27.40 -14.85 16.83
CA THR A 297 -26.95 -13.79 15.94
C THR A 297 -26.73 -12.51 16.75
N LYS A 298 -25.48 -12.09 16.84
CA LYS A 298 -25.04 -10.81 17.41
C LYS A 298 -25.08 -9.76 16.29
N THR A 299 -25.95 -8.77 16.42
CA THR A 299 -25.99 -7.61 15.51
C THR A 299 -25.50 -6.38 16.26
N SER A 300 -24.46 -5.74 15.75
CA SER A 300 -23.84 -4.56 16.38
C SER A 300 -24.12 -3.31 15.55
N SER A 301 -24.74 -2.30 16.16
CA SER A 301 -25.02 -1.01 15.54
C SER A 301 -24.20 0.09 16.23
N ILE A 302 -23.57 0.98 15.46
CA ILE A 302 -22.78 2.07 16.04
C ILE A 302 -23.72 3.13 16.62
N THR A 303 -23.63 3.38 17.92
CA THR A 303 -24.41 4.45 18.59
C THR A 303 -23.64 5.75 18.71
N ARG A 304 -22.33 5.68 18.91
CA ARG A 304 -21.44 6.85 18.98
C ARG A 304 -20.23 6.60 18.10
N LEU A 305 -19.96 7.55 17.20
CA LEU A 305 -18.73 7.58 16.40
C LEU A 305 -17.62 8.34 17.14
N PRO A 306 -16.37 7.87 17.05
CA PRO A 306 -15.20 8.63 17.47
C PRO A 306 -14.87 9.74 16.46
N THR A 307 -14.09 10.74 16.89
CA THR A 307 -13.55 11.79 16.00
C THR A 307 -12.51 11.20 15.04
N TYR A 308 -11.64 10.33 15.57
CA TYR A 308 -10.67 9.58 14.77
C TYR A 308 -11.06 8.10 14.76
N LEU A 309 -11.38 7.59 13.58
CA LEU A 309 -11.80 6.21 13.39
C LEU A 309 -10.65 5.39 12.81
N THR A 310 -10.19 4.41 13.57
CA THR A 310 -9.19 3.45 13.08
C THR A 310 -9.90 2.25 12.48
N VAL A 311 -9.56 1.89 11.24
CA VAL A 311 -10.09 0.68 10.59
C VAL A 311 -8.96 -0.33 10.37
N HIS A 312 -9.11 -1.52 10.95
CA HIS A 312 -8.22 -2.65 10.74
C HIS A 312 -8.67 -3.48 9.54
N LEU A 313 -7.84 -3.58 8.52
CA LEU A 313 -8.10 -4.46 7.37
C LEU A 313 -7.61 -5.87 7.69
N MET A 314 -8.54 -6.77 8.03
CA MET A 314 -8.23 -8.17 8.34
C MET A 314 -7.90 -8.94 7.05
N ARG A 315 -6.63 -8.87 6.63
CA ARG A 315 -6.12 -9.50 5.40
C ARG A 315 -5.39 -10.81 5.63
N PHE A 316 -5.03 -11.13 6.87
CA PHE A 316 -4.27 -12.33 7.19
C PHE A 316 -5.21 -13.43 7.66
N TYR A 317 -5.01 -14.64 7.14
CA TYR A 317 -5.73 -15.82 7.58
C TYR A 317 -4.82 -17.05 7.49
N TYR A 318 -5.07 -18.01 8.38
CA TYR A 318 -4.33 -19.25 8.41
C TYR A 318 -4.97 -20.27 7.47
N LYS A 319 -4.19 -20.85 6.55
CA LYS A 319 -4.63 -21.97 5.73
C LYS A 319 -4.25 -23.28 6.40
N GLY A 320 -5.21 -23.89 7.09
CA GLY A 320 -5.00 -25.18 7.77
C GLY A 320 -4.41 -26.27 6.87
N GLU A 321 -4.88 -26.36 5.62
CA GLU A 321 -4.41 -27.33 4.63
C GLU A 321 -2.90 -27.23 4.33
N LYS A 322 -2.37 -26.00 4.29
CA LYS A 322 -0.96 -25.73 3.95
C LYS A 322 -0.11 -25.37 5.15
N LYS A 323 -0.71 -25.38 6.35
CA LYS A 323 -0.13 -24.90 7.61
C LYS A 323 0.63 -23.57 7.48
N CYS A 324 0.14 -22.67 6.63
CA CYS A 324 0.83 -21.43 6.31
C CYS A 324 -0.09 -20.22 6.47
N ASN A 325 0.52 -19.10 6.88
CA ASN A 325 -0.15 -17.80 6.91
C ASN A 325 -0.27 -17.28 5.48
N ALA A 326 -1.48 -16.89 5.08
CA ALA A 326 -1.75 -16.32 3.78
C ALA A 326 -2.26 -14.88 3.92
N LYS A 327 -1.84 -14.02 2.99
CA LYS A 327 -2.33 -12.64 2.88
C LYS A 327 -3.31 -12.50 1.72
N ILE A 328 -4.46 -11.90 1.99
CA ILE A 328 -5.44 -11.54 0.97
C ILE A 328 -4.93 -10.32 0.21
N LYS A 329 -4.52 -10.54 -1.03
CA LYS A 329 -3.97 -9.51 -1.95
C LYS A 329 -5.05 -8.81 -2.78
N ARG A 330 -6.33 -9.15 -2.60
CA ARG A 330 -7.44 -8.55 -3.36
C ARG A 330 -7.51 -7.04 -3.11
N PRO A 331 -7.74 -6.21 -4.15
CA PRO A 331 -8.04 -4.80 -3.93
C PRO A 331 -9.36 -4.66 -3.15
N VAL A 332 -9.39 -3.71 -2.22
CA VAL A 332 -10.60 -3.28 -1.51
C VAL A 332 -10.67 -1.78 -1.72
N ASN A 333 -11.76 -1.31 -2.30
CA ASN A 333 -11.93 0.11 -2.62
C ASN A 333 -12.57 0.85 -1.44
N TRP A 334 -12.12 2.08 -1.20
CA TRP A 334 -12.75 3.02 -0.28
C TRP A 334 -12.84 4.39 -0.93
N VAL A 335 -13.80 5.19 -0.48
CA VAL A 335 -14.04 6.54 -1.00
C VAL A 335 -13.31 7.53 -0.12
N GLU A 336 -12.56 8.44 -0.73
CA GLU A 336 -12.00 9.60 -0.04
C GLU A 336 -13.01 10.75 -0.18
N PHE A 337 -13.62 11.13 0.94
CA PHE A 337 -14.44 12.33 1.00
C PHE A 337 -13.57 13.45 1.57
N ARG A 338 -13.20 14.41 0.74
CA ARG A 338 -12.61 15.67 1.21
C ARG A 338 -13.75 16.62 1.54
N CYS A 339 -13.96 16.89 2.83
CA CYS A 339 -14.75 18.06 3.20
C CYS A 339 -13.96 19.29 2.73
N LEU A 340 -14.56 20.05 1.81
CA LEU A 340 -14.04 21.30 1.27
C LEU A 340 -13.97 22.38 2.36
#